data_AF-A0A9P7XLG4-F1
#
_entry.id   AF-A0A9P7XLG4-F1
#
_cell.length_a   1.000
_cell.length_b   1.000
_cell.length_c   1.000
_cell.angle_alpha   90.00
_cell.angle_beta   90.00
_cell.angle_gamma   90.00
#
_symmetry.space_group_name_H-M   'P 1'
#
loop_
_entity.id
_entity.type
_entity.pdbx_description
1 polymer ?
#
loop_
_entity_poly.entity_id
_entity_poly.type
_entity_poly.pdbx_seq_one_letter_code
_entity_poly.pdbx_strand_id
1 'polypeptide(L)'
;MGARDGFSALAWLVAVNRYFNLAKIRDTEQNPHALSHLDIPGPVRWFDGCGLPDTCNFKTEFTPTFKLEYIPTSFAGACRRHLTNLRMTTNFSTYLTTFMELLGALLGYASTDAAKATVNEFAQTSFIDNCPLVLQQMIEGHIIQSSDITHVQIFQCAQEMDRIYSFKPNTGSKTNSSAIAPLPIISSLASSSYSAQTTPMEIENIQITINNINQRFNRLEINMG
;
A
#
# COMPACT_ATOMS: atom_id res chain seq x y z
N MET A 1 -25.99 15.05 5.95
CA MET A 1 -25.08 14.33 5.03
C MET A 1 -23.94 13.79 5.89
N GLY A 2 -23.85 12.46 6.03
CA GLY A 2 -22.77 11.83 6.81
C GLY A 2 -21.41 12.14 6.19
N ALA A 3 -20.36 12.20 7.01
CA ALA A 3 -19.01 12.44 6.52
C ALA A 3 -18.64 11.39 5.46
N ARG A 4 -18.23 11.85 4.27
CA ARG A 4 -17.72 10.98 3.19
C ARG A 4 -16.38 10.40 3.64
N ASP A 5 -16.40 9.22 4.23
CA ASP A 5 -15.18 8.49 4.59
C ASP A 5 -14.79 7.51 3.47
N GLY A 6 -13.68 7.81 2.81
CA GLY A 6 -13.15 7.01 1.73
C GLY A 6 -12.71 5.61 2.16
N PHE A 7 -12.25 5.44 3.42
CA PHE A 7 -11.86 4.13 3.92
C PHE A 7 -13.08 3.23 4.07
N SER A 8 -14.13 3.71 4.73
CA SER A 8 -15.39 2.97 4.87
C SER A 8 -16.02 2.60 3.52
N ALA A 9 -16.01 3.53 2.56
CA ALA A 9 -16.55 3.29 1.22
C ALA A 9 -15.76 2.21 0.44
N LEU A 10 -14.42 2.25 0.50
CA LEU A 10 -13.59 1.21 -0.12
C LEU A 10 -13.70 -0.14 0.60
N ALA A 11 -13.74 -0.14 1.93
CA ALA A 11 -13.92 -1.34 2.72
C ALA A 11 -15.24 -2.04 2.39
N TRP A 12 -16.31 -1.27 2.22
CA TRP A 12 -17.61 -1.78 1.78
C TRP A 12 -17.54 -2.41 0.39
N LEU A 13 -16.93 -1.74 -0.60
CA LEU A 13 -16.74 -2.30 -1.95
C LEU A 13 -15.97 -3.63 -1.94
N VAL A 14 -14.91 -3.72 -1.13
CA VAL A 14 -14.13 -4.96 -0.97
C VAL A 14 -14.97 -6.06 -0.31
N ALA A 15 -15.73 -5.72 0.73
CA ALA A 15 -16.59 -6.69 1.44
C ALA A 15 -17.70 -7.24 0.53
N VAL A 16 -18.36 -6.38 -0.24
CA VAL A 16 -19.40 -6.77 -1.19
C VAL A 16 -18.83 -7.64 -2.32
N ASN A 17 -17.69 -7.26 -2.88
CA ASN A 17 -17.03 -8.09 -3.91
C ASN A 17 -16.60 -9.45 -3.35
N ARG A 18 -16.13 -9.51 -2.09
CA ARG A 18 -15.83 -10.78 -1.42
C ARG A 18 -17.09 -11.62 -1.24
N TYR A 19 -18.21 -11.01 -0.87
CA TYR A 19 -19.51 -11.69 -0.78
C TYR A 19 -19.94 -12.28 -2.13
N PHE A 20 -19.85 -11.52 -3.23
CA PHE A 20 -20.18 -12.04 -4.57
C PHE A 20 -19.40 -13.29 -4.92
N ASN A 21 -18.09 -13.28 -4.66
CA ASN A 21 -17.23 -14.43 -4.93
C ASN A 21 -17.60 -15.65 -4.06
N LEU A 22 -17.85 -15.44 -2.77
CA LEU A 22 -18.18 -16.53 -1.84
C LEU A 22 -19.57 -17.12 -2.10
N ALA A 23 -20.55 -16.26 -2.37
CA ALA A 23 -21.93 -16.66 -2.65
C ALA A 23 -22.16 -17.03 -4.13
N LYS A 24 -21.13 -16.88 -4.99
CA LYS A 24 -21.18 -17.14 -6.44
C LYS A 24 -22.30 -16.37 -7.14
N ILE A 25 -22.46 -15.10 -6.79
CA ILE A 25 -23.46 -14.22 -7.40
C ILE A 25 -23.07 -13.93 -8.85
N ARG A 26 -24.01 -14.13 -9.78
CA ARG A 26 -23.80 -13.87 -11.20
C ARG A 26 -23.69 -12.36 -11.43
N ASP A 27 -22.89 -11.94 -12.41
CA ASP A 27 -22.66 -10.52 -12.71
C ASP A 27 -23.95 -9.71 -12.87
N THR A 28 -24.97 -10.28 -13.51
CA THR A 28 -26.28 -9.64 -13.72
C THR A 28 -27.10 -9.44 -12.44
N GLU A 29 -26.73 -10.10 -11.34
CA GLU A 29 -27.43 -10.05 -10.06
C GLU A 29 -26.65 -9.26 -9.01
N GLN A 30 -25.40 -8.89 -9.29
CA GLN A 30 -24.51 -8.26 -8.31
C GLN A 30 -25.06 -6.92 -7.79
N ASN A 31 -25.60 -6.04 -8.64
CA ASN A 31 -26.07 -4.73 -8.16
C ASN A 31 -27.28 -4.83 -7.21
N PRO A 32 -28.35 -5.61 -7.50
CA PRO A 32 -29.42 -5.84 -6.53
C PRO A 32 -28.92 -6.33 -5.17
N HIS A 33 -27.95 -7.25 -5.17
CA HIS A 33 -27.33 -7.74 -3.93
C HIS A 33 -26.51 -6.63 -3.22
N ALA A 34 -25.72 -5.84 -3.94
CA ALA A 34 -25.01 -4.69 -3.37
C ALA A 34 -25.96 -3.68 -2.73
N LEU A 35 -27.04 -3.31 -3.45
CA LEU A 35 -28.03 -2.34 -2.98
C LEU A 35 -28.75 -2.82 -1.71
N SER A 36 -29.02 -4.12 -1.60
CA SER A 36 -29.61 -4.71 -0.40
C SER A 36 -28.73 -4.62 0.86
N HIS A 37 -27.43 -4.37 0.70
CA HIS A 37 -26.45 -4.23 1.79
C HIS A 37 -26.10 -2.77 2.10
N LEU A 38 -26.77 -1.81 1.47
CA LEU A 38 -26.71 -0.42 1.85
C LEU A 38 -27.83 -0.16 2.86
N ASP A 39 -27.46 -0.16 4.14
CA ASP A 39 -28.34 -0.18 5.32
C ASP A 39 -29.22 1.09 5.48
N ILE A 40 -29.20 2.01 4.51
CA ILE A 40 -29.87 3.31 4.57
C ILE A 40 -30.57 3.58 3.23
N PRO A 41 -31.80 4.15 3.22
CA PRO A 41 -32.50 4.48 1.99
C PRO A 41 -31.82 5.56 1.11
N GLY A 42 -30.80 6.25 1.63
CA GLY A 42 -30.07 7.29 0.88
C GLY A 42 -29.25 6.71 -0.29
N PRO A 43 -28.35 5.75 -0.04
CA PRO A 43 -27.59 5.11 -1.11
C PRO A 43 -28.41 4.37 -2.17
N VAL A 44 -29.53 3.75 -1.81
CA VAL A 44 -30.44 3.13 -2.80
C VAL A 44 -31.07 4.20 -3.71
N ARG A 45 -31.59 5.28 -3.13
CA ARG A 45 -32.14 6.42 -3.90
C ARG A 45 -31.10 7.14 -4.75
N TRP A 46 -29.84 7.17 -4.31
CA TRP A 46 -28.74 7.69 -5.10
C TRP A 46 -28.55 6.86 -6.38
N PHE A 47 -28.54 5.53 -6.27
CA PHE A 47 -28.38 4.65 -7.41
C PHE A 47 -29.52 4.83 -8.42
N ASP A 48 -30.76 4.89 -7.94
CA ASP A 48 -31.94 5.22 -8.76
C ASP A 48 -31.76 6.56 -9.50
N GLY A 49 -31.18 7.56 -8.82
CA GLY A 49 -30.89 8.88 -9.37
C GLY A 49 -29.74 8.92 -10.40
N CYS A 50 -28.85 7.92 -10.43
CA CYS A 50 -27.79 7.81 -11.42
C CYS A 50 -28.29 7.34 -12.79
N GLY A 51 -29.51 6.80 -12.88
CA GLY A 51 -30.07 6.28 -14.13
C GLY A 51 -29.37 5.03 -14.67
N LEU A 52 -28.64 4.30 -13.81
CA LEU A 52 -28.01 3.04 -14.16
C LEU A 52 -29.04 1.90 -14.06
N PRO A 53 -29.07 0.96 -15.01
CA PRO A 53 -29.92 -0.22 -14.88
C PRO A 53 -29.38 -1.17 -13.80
N ASP A 54 -30.27 -1.93 -13.15
CA ASP A 54 -29.90 -2.96 -12.16
C ASP A 54 -28.95 -4.02 -12.73
N THR A 55 -28.93 -4.20 -14.05
CA THR A 55 -28.07 -5.16 -14.76
C THR A 55 -26.73 -4.57 -15.21
N CYS A 56 -26.40 -3.33 -14.83
CA CYS A 56 -25.12 -2.72 -15.21
C CYS A 56 -23.93 -3.52 -14.66
N ASN A 57 -22.77 -3.42 -15.27
CA ASN A 57 -21.61 -4.15 -14.79
C ASN A 57 -21.11 -3.55 -13.45
N PHE A 58 -21.08 -4.38 -12.41
CA PHE A 58 -20.68 -3.92 -11.07
C PHE A 58 -19.27 -3.29 -11.05
N LYS A 59 -18.33 -3.85 -11.82
CA LYS A 59 -16.93 -3.44 -11.83
C LYS A 59 -16.69 -2.21 -12.70
N THR A 60 -17.30 -2.14 -13.88
CA THR A 60 -17.01 -1.10 -14.88
C THR A 60 -17.99 0.07 -14.85
N GLU A 61 -19.16 -0.07 -14.22
CA GLU A 61 -20.20 0.98 -14.20
C GLU A 61 -20.60 1.37 -12.77
N PHE A 62 -21.00 0.41 -11.94
CA PHE A 62 -21.43 0.69 -10.55
C PHE A 62 -20.27 1.24 -9.70
N THR A 63 -19.14 0.52 -9.66
CA THR A 63 -18.00 0.85 -8.79
C THR A 63 -17.42 2.25 -9.09
N PRO A 64 -17.17 2.66 -10.35
CA PRO A 64 -16.73 4.02 -10.64
C PRO A 64 -17.72 5.09 -10.16
N THR A 65 -19.01 4.90 -10.43
CA THR A 65 -20.07 5.83 -10.03
C THR A 65 -20.16 5.95 -8.50
N PHE A 66 -20.08 4.82 -7.78
CA PHE A 66 -20.07 4.79 -6.33
C PHE A 66 -18.87 5.54 -5.74
N LYS A 67 -17.67 5.35 -6.31
CA LYS A 67 -16.46 6.04 -5.85
C LYS A 67 -16.58 7.56 -6.02
N LEU A 68 -17.15 8.03 -7.13
CA LEU A 68 -17.35 9.46 -7.39
C LEU A 68 -18.26 10.13 -6.35
N GLU A 69 -19.31 9.43 -5.90
CA GLU A 69 -20.23 9.99 -4.91
C GLU A 69 -19.68 9.92 -3.48
N TYR A 70 -19.19 8.75 -3.08
CA TYR A 70 -18.94 8.44 -1.67
C TYR A 70 -17.51 8.64 -1.23
N ILE A 71 -16.56 8.81 -2.16
CA ILE A 71 -15.17 9.02 -1.82
C ILE A 71 -14.74 10.45 -2.19
N PRO A 72 -14.11 11.20 -1.27
CA PRO A 72 -13.57 12.53 -1.59
C PRO A 72 -12.55 12.47 -2.73
N THR A 73 -12.60 13.43 -3.66
CA THR A 73 -11.64 13.53 -4.78
C THR A 73 -10.19 13.67 -4.30
N SER A 74 -9.96 14.29 -3.14
CA SER A 74 -8.65 14.44 -2.53
C SER A 74 -8.16 13.19 -1.77
N PHE A 75 -8.98 12.14 -1.65
CA PHE A 75 -8.69 11.00 -0.77
C PHE A 75 -7.43 10.24 -1.17
N ALA A 76 -7.27 9.89 -2.44
CA ALA A 76 -6.07 9.20 -2.93
C ALA A 76 -4.79 10.03 -2.69
N GLY A 77 -4.85 11.34 -2.95
CA GLY A 77 -3.75 12.27 -2.68
C GLY A 77 -3.41 12.37 -1.19
N ALA A 78 -4.41 12.35 -0.31
CA ALA A 78 -4.22 12.29 1.14
C ALA A 78 -3.55 10.97 1.57
N CYS A 79 -4.05 9.82 1.09
CA CYS A 79 -3.45 8.51 1.39
C CYS A 79 -1.99 8.44 0.96
N ARG A 80 -1.67 8.91 -0.26
CA ARG A 80 -0.30 8.99 -0.77
C ARG A 80 0.58 9.84 0.15
N ARG A 81 0.13 11.06 0.49
CA ARG A 81 0.88 11.98 1.36
C ARG A 81 1.12 11.36 2.74
N HIS A 82 0.12 10.68 3.30
CA HIS A 82 0.27 10.00 4.58
C HIS A 82 1.27 8.85 4.48
N LEU A 83 1.20 8.03 3.44
CA LEU A 83 2.12 6.90 3.23
C LEU A 83 3.57 7.39 3.07
N THR A 84 3.81 8.47 2.30
CA THR A 84 5.15 9.08 2.17
C THR A 84 5.73 9.56 3.50
N ASN A 85 4.89 10.05 4.41
CA ASN A 85 5.31 10.63 5.68
C ASN A 85 5.12 9.69 6.88
N LEU A 86 4.66 8.46 6.66
CA LEU A 86 4.37 7.51 7.72
C LEU A 86 5.68 6.98 8.29
N ARG A 87 6.11 7.50 9.44
CA ARG A 87 7.31 7.01 10.14
C ARG A 87 6.92 5.99 11.20
N MET A 88 7.81 5.02 11.45
CA MET A 88 7.66 4.08 12.56
C MET A 88 7.88 4.78 13.92
N THR A 89 6.83 5.42 14.43
CA THR A 89 6.81 6.18 15.70
C THR A 89 6.23 5.39 16.88
N THR A 90 5.66 4.22 16.61
CA THR A 90 5.15 3.24 17.58
C THR A 90 5.85 1.89 17.38
N ASN A 91 5.21 0.78 17.80
CA ASN A 91 5.68 -0.56 17.43
C ASN A 91 5.48 -0.83 15.92
N PHE A 92 6.25 -1.77 15.39
CA PHE A 92 6.24 -2.14 13.97
C PHE A 92 4.89 -2.68 13.49
N SER A 93 4.18 -3.45 14.34
CA SER A 93 2.85 -3.99 13.99
C SER A 93 1.86 -2.88 13.68
N THR A 94 1.75 -1.85 14.52
CA THR A 94 0.88 -0.69 14.28
C THR A 94 1.31 0.08 13.04
N TYR A 95 2.62 0.31 12.85
CA TYR A 95 3.15 0.96 11.66
C TYR A 95 2.74 0.20 10.38
N LEU A 96 2.96 -1.11 10.35
CA LEU A 96 2.65 -1.93 9.19
C LEU A 96 1.15 -2.03 8.94
N THR A 97 0.31 -2.12 9.98
CA THR A 97 -1.15 -2.08 9.83
C THR A 97 -1.60 -0.78 9.17
N THR A 98 -1.14 0.37 9.66
CA THR A 98 -1.47 1.67 9.06
C THR A 98 -0.94 1.79 7.64
N PHE A 99 0.28 1.29 7.39
CA PHE A 99 0.88 1.29 6.05
C PHE A 99 0.02 0.48 5.06
N MET A 100 -0.37 -0.74 5.45
CA MET A 100 -1.17 -1.66 4.63
C MET A 100 -2.59 -1.12 4.37
N GLU A 101 -3.18 -0.41 5.33
CA GLU A 101 -4.48 0.25 5.17
C GLU A 101 -4.40 1.37 4.10
N LEU A 102 -3.37 2.23 4.18
CA LEU A 102 -3.13 3.29 3.20
C LEU A 102 -2.79 2.74 1.81
N LEU A 103 -1.98 1.68 1.73
CA LEU A 103 -1.68 0.99 0.49
C LEU A 103 -2.93 0.36 -0.12
N GLY A 104 -3.74 -0.32 0.69
CA GLY A 104 -5.01 -0.90 0.27
C GLY A 104 -5.95 0.14 -0.32
N ALA A 105 -6.02 1.33 0.28
CA ALA A 105 -6.79 2.44 -0.25
C ALA A 105 -6.32 2.90 -1.64
N LEU A 106 -5.00 3.05 -1.84
CA LEU A 106 -4.41 3.44 -3.13
C LEU A 106 -4.61 2.36 -4.21
N LEU A 107 -4.44 1.08 -3.86
CA LEU A 107 -4.70 -0.04 -4.76
C LEU A 107 -6.19 -0.15 -5.11
N GLY A 108 -7.07 0.16 -4.17
CA GLY A 108 -8.50 0.27 -4.41
C GLY A 108 -8.85 1.34 -5.45
N TYR A 109 -8.03 2.39 -5.58
CA TYR A 109 -8.17 3.44 -6.59
C TYR A 109 -7.55 3.09 -7.95
N ALA A 110 -6.48 2.29 -7.98
CA ALA A 110 -5.79 1.91 -9.20
C ALA A 110 -6.66 0.99 -10.09
N SER A 111 -7.26 1.57 -11.13
CA SER A 111 -8.20 0.88 -12.03
C SER A 111 -7.54 -0.07 -13.03
N THR A 112 -6.25 0.11 -13.33
CA THR A 112 -5.48 -0.70 -14.29
C THR A 112 -4.34 -1.44 -13.61
N ASP A 113 -3.89 -2.54 -14.22
CA ASP A 113 -2.76 -3.30 -13.69
C ASP A 113 -1.44 -2.51 -13.76
N ALA A 114 -1.30 -1.63 -14.76
CA ALA A 114 -0.20 -0.67 -14.83
C ALA A 114 -0.22 0.31 -13.65
N ALA A 115 -1.38 0.88 -13.31
CA ALA A 115 -1.50 1.78 -12.16
C ALA A 115 -1.22 1.04 -10.84
N LYS A 116 -1.69 -0.21 -10.70
CA LYS A 116 -1.39 -1.04 -9.52
C LYS A 116 0.11 -1.34 -9.40
N ALA A 117 0.79 -1.63 -10.51
CA ALA A 117 2.23 -1.83 -10.52
C ALA A 117 2.97 -0.59 -10.01
N THR A 118 2.57 0.61 -10.48
CA THR A 118 3.15 1.87 -10.01
C THR A 118 2.86 2.15 -8.53
N VAL A 119 1.65 1.86 -8.05
CA VAL A 119 1.32 1.99 -6.61
C VAL A 119 2.17 1.03 -5.77
N ASN A 120 2.36 -0.21 -6.23
CA ASN A 120 3.19 -1.19 -5.53
C ASN A 120 4.67 -0.79 -5.48
N GLU A 121 5.21 -0.28 -6.59
CA GLU A 121 6.58 0.24 -6.67
C GLU A 121 6.78 1.43 -5.72
N PHE A 122 5.84 2.39 -5.73
CA PHE A 122 5.85 3.52 -4.80
C PHE A 122 5.78 3.08 -3.33
N ALA A 123 4.91 2.10 -3.03
CA ALA A 123 4.74 1.59 -1.68
C ALA A 123 5.98 0.87 -1.18
N GLN A 124 6.63 0.08 -2.02
CA GLN A 124 7.90 -0.57 -1.67
C GLN A 124 8.96 0.47 -1.28
N THR A 125 9.20 1.46 -2.12
CA THR A 125 10.19 2.52 -1.83
C THR A 125 9.83 3.29 -0.57
N SER A 126 8.57 3.72 -0.45
CA SER A 126 8.11 4.47 0.70
C SER A 126 8.17 3.66 2.00
N PHE A 127 7.92 2.35 1.96
CA PHE A 127 8.04 1.49 3.13
C PHE A 127 9.49 1.42 3.62
N ILE A 128 10.43 1.18 2.71
CA ILE A 128 11.86 1.06 3.02
C ILE A 128 12.40 2.38 3.58
N ASP A 129 12.12 3.52 2.91
CA ASP A 129 12.56 4.85 3.31
C ASP A 129 12.03 5.30 4.68
N ASN A 130 10.92 4.70 5.12
CA ASN A 130 10.26 5.04 6.37
C ASN A 130 10.57 4.07 7.53
N CYS A 131 11.25 2.96 7.24
CA CYS A 131 11.75 2.05 8.27
C CYS A 131 12.93 2.67 9.06
N PRO A 132 13.21 2.19 10.27
CA PRO A 132 14.48 2.47 10.96
C PRO A 132 15.67 2.02 10.09
N LEU A 133 16.78 2.77 10.13
CA LEU A 133 17.95 2.53 9.29
C LEU A 133 18.47 1.07 9.33
N VAL A 134 18.45 0.44 10.52
CA VAL A 134 18.88 -0.95 10.68
C VAL A 134 17.96 -1.91 9.92
N LEU A 135 16.64 -1.71 10.01
CA LEU A 135 15.66 -2.51 9.28
C LEU A 135 15.74 -2.26 7.77
N GLN A 136 15.95 -1.01 7.36
CA GLN A 136 16.19 -0.65 5.96
C GLN A 136 17.39 -1.43 5.39
N GLN A 137 18.54 -1.41 6.06
CA GLN A 137 19.74 -2.13 5.62
C GLN A 137 19.53 -3.64 5.52
N MET A 138 18.76 -4.23 6.46
CA MET A 138 18.42 -5.65 6.41
C MET A 138 17.53 -5.99 5.22
N ILE A 139 16.52 -5.16 4.93
CA ILE A 139 15.63 -5.34 3.78
C ILE A 139 16.41 -5.19 2.47
N GLU A 140 17.22 -4.14 2.34
CA GLU A 140 18.04 -3.88 1.15
C GLU A 140 19.03 -5.03 0.89
N GLY A 141 19.68 -5.55 1.94
CA GLY A 141 20.52 -6.74 1.85
C GLY A 141 19.76 -7.96 1.33
N HIS A 142 18.49 -8.13 1.72
CA HIS A 142 17.64 -9.22 1.23
C HIS A 142 17.22 -9.04 -0.24
N ILE A 143 16.92 -7.80 -0.66
CA ILE A 143 16.58 -7.47 -2.04
C ILE A 143 17.76 -7.73 -2.98
N ILE A 144 18.99 -7.39 -2.58
CA ILE A 144 20.20 -7.65 -3.39
C ILE A 144 20.40 -9.15 -3.63
N GLN A 145 20.02 -9.99 -2.66
CA GLN A 145 20.13 -11.44 -2.76
C GLN A 145 19.01 -12.08 -3.60
N SER A 146 17.97 -11.34 -3.97
CA SER A 146 16.80 -11.88 -4.67
C SER A 146 16.17 -10.82 -5.57
N SER A 147 16.49 -10.90 -6.87
CA SER A 147 16.10 -9.91 -7.88
C SER A 147 14.59 -9.80 -8.16
N ASP A 148 13.80 -10.82 -7.77
CA ASP A 148 12.35 -10.89 -8.02
C ASP A 148 11.52 -10.83 -6.72
N ILE A 149 11.89 -9.95 -5.79
CA ILE A 149 11.13 -9.76 -4.55
C ILE A 149 9.91 -8.85 -4.76
N THR A 150 8.76 -9.35 -4.35
CA THR A 150 7.50 -8.60 -4.27
C THR A 150 7.42 -7.76 -3.00
N HIS A 151 6.65 -6.66 -3.02
CA HIS A 151 6.38 -5.86 -1.82
C HIS A 151 5.80 -6.70 -0.65
N VAL A 152 5.00 -7.74 -0.95
CA VAL A 152 4.48 -8.67 0.06
C VAL A 152 5.62 -9.41 0.77
N GLN A 153 6.60 -9.90 0.01
CA GLN A 153 7.77 -10.58 0.57
C GLN A 153 8.64 -9.62 1.39
N ILE A 154 8.74 -8.34 0.99
CA ILE A 154 9.43 -7.31 1.77
C ILE A 154 8.75 -7.11 3.13
N PHE A 155 7.43 -7.00 3.16
CA PHE A 155 6.69 -6.83 4.42
C PHE A 155 6.82 -8.06 5.33
N GLN A 156 6.80 -9.26 4.76
CA GLN A 156 7.03 -10.51 5.51
C GLN A 156 8.45 -10.58 6.08
N CYS A 157 9.46 -10.22 5.28
CA CYS A 157 10.84 -10.14 5.75
C CYS A 157 10.97 -9.12 6.90
N ALA A 158 10.38 -7.94 6.75
CA ALA A 158 10.40 -6.91 7.78
C ALA A 158 9.69 -7.34 9.09
N GLN A 159 8.56 -8.05 8.98
CA GLN A 159 7.89 -8.67 10.13
C GLN A 159 8.78 -9.68 10.86
N GLU A 160 9.48 -10.56 10.13
CA GLU A 160 10.36 -11.55 10.76
C GLU A 160 11.57 -10.88 11.42
N MET A 161 12.15 -9.88 10.77
CA MET A 161 13.25 -9.10 11.37
C MET A 161 12.80 -8.36 12.63
N ASP A 162 11.61 -7.77 12.64
CA ASP A 162 11.06 -7.14 13.84
C ASP A 162 10.78 -8.15 14.96
N ARG A 163 10.30 -9.36 14.62
CA ARG A 163 10.11 -10.44 15.59
C ARG A 163 11.41 -10.84 16.28
N ILE A 164 12.55 -10.79 15.58
CA ILE A 164 13.87 -11.15 16.09
C ILE A 164 14.50 -9.99 16.88
N TYR A 165 14.42 -8.75 16.34
CA TYR A 165 15.18 -7.60 16.85
C TYR A 165 14.37 -6.58 17.63
N SER A 166 13.04 -6.68 17.62
CA SER A 166 12.09 -5.80 18.33
C SER A 166 12.38 -4.32 18.12
N PHE A 167 12.20 -3.84 16.89
CA PHE A 167 12.56 -2.46 16.55
C PHE A 167 11.69 -1.47 17.34
N LYS A 168 12.34 -0.50 17.97
CA LYS A 168 11.67 0.57 18.74
C LYS A 168 11.62 1.87 17.93
N PRO A 169 10.61 2.71 18.18
CA PRO A 169 10.46 3.95 17.46
C PRO A 169 11.65 4.87 17.65
N ASN A 170 12.10 5.48 16.56
CA ASN A 170 13.15 6.51 16.58
C ASN A 170 12.52 7.82 17.10
N THR A 171 12.58 8.06 18.41
CA THR A 171 12.09 9.29 19.03
C THR A 171 13.10 10.44 18.99
N GLY A 172 14.10 10.41 18.10
CA GLY A 172 15.19 11.39 18.11
C GLY A 172 15.71 11.73 16.71
N SER A 173 16.05 13.01 16.55
CA SER A 173 16.76 13.64 15.44
C SER A 173 17.78 12.72 14.74
N LYS A 174 18.04 12.94 13.45
CA LYS A 174 19.15 12.34 12.69
C LYS A 174 20.49 12.61 13.38
N THR A 175 20.79 11.90 14.46
CA THR A 175 22.09 11.84 15.08
C THR A 175 22.64 10.48 14.76
N ASN A 176 23.66 10.48 13.91
CA ASN A 176 24.59 9.38 13.70
C ASN A 176 25.02 8.85 15.07
N SER A 177 24.37 7.80 15.56
CA SER A 177 24.75 7.18 16.82
C SER A 177 24.91 5.70 16.59
N SER A 178 26.15 5.36 16.31
CA SER A 178 26.74 4.03 16.37
C SER A 178 26.37 3.37 17.71
N ALA A 179 25.45 2.41 17.65
CA ALA A 179 25.29 1.40 18.69
C ALA A 179 24.77 0.13 18.00
N ILE A 180 25.69 -0.55 17.31
CA ILE A 180 25.48 -1.94 16.91
C ILE A 180 25.36 -2.72 18.22
N ALA A 181 24.13 -3.05 18.62
CA ALA A 181 23.93 -4.08 19.62
C ALA A 181 24.60 -5.36 19.09
N PRO A 182 25.43 -6.06 19.89
CA PRO A 182 26.09 -7.26 19.44
C PRO A 182 25.02 -8.31 19.12
N LEU A 183 24.79 -8.51 17.82
CA LEU A 183 23.94 -9.56 17.28
C LEU A 183 24.45 -10.91 17.83
N PRO A 184 23.59 -11.79 18.37
CA PRO A 184 23.96 -13.18 18.50
C PRO A 184 24.19 -13.73 17.09
N ILE A 185 25.43 -14.14 16.83
CA ILE A 185 25.87 -14.78 15.61
C ILE A 185 25.02 -16.05 15.42
N ILE A 186 24.01 -16.00 14.54
CA ILE A 186 23.42 -17.21 13.97
C ILE A 186 24.39 -17.68 12.88
N SER A 187 25.39 -18.45 13.31
CA SER A 187 26.27 -19.23 12.46
C SER A 187 25.46 -20.33 11.75
N SER A 188 24.78 -20.01 10.65
CA SER A 188 24.36 -21.07 9.70
C SER A 188 24.10 -20.66 8.24
N LEU A 189 24.34 -19.41 7.82
CA LEU A 189 24.09 -19.00 6.42
C LEU A 189 25.27 -18.30 5.73
N ALA A 190 26.44 -18.24 6.36
CA ALA A 190 27.66 -17.72 5.75
C ALA A 190 28.57 -18.85 5.24
N SER A 191 28.28 -19.32 4.03
CA SER A 191 29.25 -20.07 3.22
C SER A 191 29.29 -19.51 1.80
N SER A 192 29.60 -18.22 1.69
CA SER A 192 30.19 -17.64 0.49
C SER A 192 30.76 -16.27 0.84
N SER A 193 32.07 -16.25 1.01
CA SER A 193 32.91 -15.07 1.14
C SER A 193 32.76 -14.19 -0.10
N TYR A 194 32.22 -12.98 0.06
CA TYR A 194 32.54 -11.85 -0.81
C TYR A 194 32.74 -10.60 0.05
N SER A 195 33.98 -10.13 0.06
CA SER A 195 34.28 -8.76 0.43
C SER A 195 33.82 -7.88 -0.73
N ALA A 196 32.93 -6.94 -0.48
CA ALA A 196 32.67 -5.86 -1.42
C ALA A 196 32.16 -4.64 -0.64
N GLN A 197 33.05 -3.65 -0.53
CA GLN A 197 32.67 -2.28 -0.24
C GLN A 197 31.71 -1.83 -1.34
N THR A 198 30.43 -1.64 -1.04
CA THR A 198 29.49 -0.96 -1.94
C THR A 198 30.00 0.46 -2.17
N THR A 199 30.30 0.78 -3.42
CA THR A 199 30.94 2.04 -3.78
C THR A 199 29.91 3.15 -3.94
N PRO A 200 30.27 4.44 -3.74
CA PRO A 200 29.35 5.59 -3.83
C PRO A 200 28.50 5.64 -5.12
N MET A 201 28.98 4.99 -6.19
CA MET A 201 28.32 4.90 -7.50
C MET A 201 27.02 4.09 -7.48
N GLU A 202 26.91 3.09 -6.61
CA GLU A 202 25.71 2.25 -6.46
C GLU A 202 24.58 3.01 -5.74
N ILE A 203 24.94 3.84 -4.76
CA ILE A 203 24.00 4.73 -4.05
C ILE A 203 23.45 5.80 -5.01
N GLU A 204 24.31 6.34 -5.89
CA GLU A 204 23.91 7.34 -6.87
C GLU A 204 22.92 6.76 -7.90
N ASN A 205 23.13 5.52 -8.35
CA ASN A 205 22.21 4.81 -9.24
C ASN A 205 20.85 4.51 -8.57
N ILE A 206 20.83 4.18 -7.29
CA ILE A 206 19.58 4.00 -6.52
C ILE A 206 18.83 5.33 -6.43
N GLN A 207 19.52 6.43 -6.13
CA GLN A 207 18.91 7.76 -6.01
C GLN A 207 18.33 8.24 -7.35
N ILE A 208 19.03 7.99 -8.46
CA ILE A 208 18.54 8.27 -9.83
C ILE A 208 17.28 7.45 -10.14
N THR A 209 17.28 6.17 -9.74
CA THR A 209 16.13 5.28 -9.93
C THR A 209 14.91 5.77 -9.14
N ILE A 210 15.08 6.15 -7.87
CA ILE A 210 14.03 6.73 -7.02
C ILE A 210 13.47 8.03 -7.60
N ASN A 211 14.34 8.92 -8.09
CA ASN A 211 13.90 10.16 -8.73
C ASN A 211 13.10 9.91 -10.01
N ASN A 212 13.50 8.93 -10.82
CA ASN A 212 12.77 8.54 -12.02
C ASN A 212 11.39 7.93 -11.70
N ILE A 213 11.29 7.15 -10.62
CA ILE A 213 10.01 6.58 -10.15
C ILE A 213 9.06 7.70 -9.70
N ASN A 214 9.56 8.64 -8.88
CA ASN A 214 8.77 9.79 -8.43
C ASN A 214 8.28 10.67 -9.60
N GLN A 215 9.11 10.87 -10.63
CA GLN A 215 8.70 11.58 -11.84
C GLN A 215 7.64 10.83 -12.66
N ARG A 216 7.76 9.50 -12.80
CA ARG A 216 6.77 8.66 -13.49
C ARG A 216 5.42 8.69 -12.76
N PHE A 217 5.43 8.65 -11.44
CA PHE A 217 4.22 8.76 -10.63
C PHE A 217 3.54 10.12 -10.79
N ASN A 218 4.30 11.22 -10.77
CA ASN A 218 3.75 12.57 -10.99
C ASN A 218 3.14 12.73 -12.40
N ARG A 219 3.66 12.03 -13.41
CA ARG A 219 3.06 12.02 -14.75
C ARG A 219 1.75 11.22 -14.82
N LEU A 220 1.63 10.14 -14.05
CA LEU A 220 0.37 9.39 -13.93
C LEU A 220 -0.70 10.22 -13.22
N GLU A 221 -0.33 11.04 -12.25
CA GLU A 221 -1.24 11.93 -11.52
C GLU A 221 -1.94 12.95 -12.43
N ILE A 222 -1.26 13.40 -13.49
CA ILE A 222 -1.84 14.27 -14.53
C ILE A 222 -2.84 13.53 -15.42
N ASN A 223 -2.68 12.22 -15.59
CA ASN A 223 -3.55 11.37 -16.42
C ASN A 223 -4.66 10.65 -15.62
N MET A 224 -4.68 10.84 -14.29
CA MET A 224 -5.70 10.30 -13.38
C MET A 224 -6.74 11.35 -12.96
N GLY A 225 -6.62 12.58 -13.47
CA GLY A 225 -7.62 13.65 -13.33
C GLY A 225 -8.68 13.58 -14.41
#